data_AF-A0A6L8U2Y7-F1
#
_entry.id   AF-A0A6L8U2Y7-F1
#
_cell.length_a   1.000
_cell.length_b   1.000
_cell.length_c   1.000
_cell.angle_alpha   90.00
_cell.angle_beta   90.00
_cell.angle_gamma   90.00
#
_symmetry.space_group_name_H-M   'P 1'
#
loop_
_entity.id
_entity.type
_entity.pdbx_description
1 polymer ?
#
loop_
_entity_poly.entity_id
_entity_poly.type
_entity_poly.pdbx_seq_one_letter_code
_entity_poly.pdbx_strand_id
1 'polypeptide(L)'
;WIKACTLRCITLIEDANLRESVAALLFSPEQILREEAARLLARTSMELYNSTASRIPDRNRTHLDRMVSGQINEKELLFEKIKFLVSCFDKIKEDELLFLAEKMSYARNNQRGIFSQPSNSIMWSFTEDNSEPEIFVNHEDMSDPGRVARDIRSTCYYCYVLPLKSISEFDFNFPESSFELFRYIDKHEG
;
A
#
# COMPACT_ATOMS: atom_id res chain seq x y z
N TRP A 1 -5.05 -12.78 -0.69
CA TRP A 1 -3.57 -12.79 -0.65
C TRP A 1 -2.92 -13.86 -1.53
N ILE A 2 -3.16 -15.16 -1.31
CA ILE A 2 -2.44 -16.27 -2.00
C ILE A 2 -2.43 -16.12 -3.54
N LYS A 3 -3.57 -15.78 -4.16
CA LYS A 3 -3.64 -15.57 -5.62
C LYS A 3 -2.70 -14.44 -6.09
N ALA A 4 -2.61 -13.35 -5.33
CA ALA A 4 -1.68 -12.25 -5.63
C ALA A 4 -0.22 -12.74 -5.53
N CYS A 5 0.11 -13.54 -4.51
CA CYS A 5 1.43 -14.17 -4.39
C CYS A 5 1.74 -15.09 -5.58
N THR A 6 0.77 -15.89 -6.02
CA THR A 6 0.93 -16.75 -7.21
C THR A 6 1.27 -15.91 -8.45
N LEU A 7 0.51 -14.83 -8.71
CA LEU A 7 0.78 -13.94 -9.86
C LEU A 7 2.16 -13.30 -9.76
N ARG A 8 2.56 -12.87 -8.55
CA ARG A 8 3.87 -12.29 -8.27
C ARG A 8 5.02 -13.23 -8.64
N CYS A 9 4.85 -14.53 -8.39
CA CYS A 9 5.86 -15.56 -8.63
C CYS A 9 6.00 -15.98 -10.11
N ILE A 10 4.99 -15.73 -10.95
CA ILE A 10 5.05 -16.06 -12.38
C ILE A 10 5.92 -15.01 -13.08
N THR A 11 7.03 -15.40 -13.71
CA THR A 11 7.92 -14.45 -14.40
C THR A 11 7.33 -13.95 -15.72
N LEU A 12 6.91 -14.87 -16.58
CA LEU A 12 6.32 -14.62 -17.90
C LEU A 12 5.17 -15.60 -18.17
N ILE A 13 4.20 -15.19 -18.98
CA ILE A 13 3.10 -16.06 -19.42
C ILE A 13 3.43 -16.69 -20.77
N GLU A 14 3.74 -17.99 -20.75
CA GLU A 14 3.99 -18.78 -21.97
C GLU A 14 2.72 -19.45 -22.50
N ASP A 15 1.82 -19.86 -21.61
CA ASP A 15 0.58 -20.57 -21.95
C ASP A 15 -0.60 -19.63 -22.26
N ALA A 16 -1.36 -19.94 -23.31
CA ALA A 16 -2.48 -19.13 -23.76
C ALA A 16 -3.69 -19.17 -22.80
N ASN A 17 -3.96 -20.30 -22.13
CA ASN A 17 -5.07 -20.40 -21.18
C ASN A 17 -4.78 -19.61 -19.91
N LEU A 18 -3.53 -19.65 -19.45
CA LEU A 18 -3.07 -18.83 -18.34
C LEU A 18 -3.19 -17.34 -18.68
N ARG A 19 -2.86 -16.95 -19.91
CA ARG A 19 -3.01 -15.56 -20.38
C ARG A 19 -4.44 -15.07 -20.26
N GLU A 20 -5.42 -15.85 -20.72
CA GLU A 20 -6.84 -15.49 -20.61
C GLU A 20 -7.28 -15.40 -19.14
N SER A 21 -6.83 -16.34 -18.31
CA SER A 21 -7.12 -16.34 -16.89
C SER A 21 -6.57 -15.10 -16.16
N VAL A 22 -5.33 -14.71 -16.47
CA VAL A 22 -4.71 -13.50 -15.90
C VAL A 22 -5.40 -12.23 -16.45
N ALA A 23 -5.73 -12.19 -17.74
CA ALA A 23 -6.46 -11.08 -18.34
C ALA A 23 -7.83 -10.85 -17.66
N ALA A 24 -8.55 -11.93 -17.31
CA ALA A 24 -9.81 -11.83 -16.58
C ALA A 24 -9.66 -11.18 -15.19
N LEU A 25 -8.50 -11.33 -14.52
CA LEU A 25 -8.25 -10.73 -13.21
C LEU A 25 -8.15 -9.20 -13.24
N LEU A 26 -7.95 -8.58 -14.40
CA LEU A 26 -8.06 -7.13 -14.56
C LEU A 26 -9.45 -6.58 -14.25
N PHE A 27 -10.49 -7.44 -14.28
CA PHE A 27 -11.86 -7.12 -13.92
C PHE A 27 -12.23 -7.54 -12.49
N SER A 28 -11.26 -8.04 -11.71
CA SER A 28 -11.47 -8.43 -10.33
C SER A 28 -11.97 -7.24 -9.48
N PRO A 29 -12.91 -7.46 -8.54
CA PRO A 29 -13.27 -6.43 -7.57
C PRO A 29 -12.08 -6.07 -6.66
N GLU A 30 -11.20 -7.03 -6.39
CA GLU A 30 -10.02 -6.85 -5.55
C GLU A 30 -8.92 -6.08 -6.30
N GLN A 31 -8.53 -4.91 -5.78
CA GLN A 31 -7.50 -4.08 -6.40
C GLN A 31 -6.15 -4.79 -6.49
N ILE A 32 -5.76 -5.56 -5.46
CA ILE A 32 -4.49 -6.29 -5.46
C ILE A 32 -4.39 -7.29 -6.63
N LEU A 33 -5.48 -7.99 -6.95
CA LEU A 33 -5.49 -8.91 -8.08
C LEU A 33 -5.40 -8.18 -9.42
N ARG A 34 -6.04 -7.01 -9.54
CA ARG A 34 -5.93 -6.15 -10.72
C ARG A 34 -4.49 -5.63 -10.91
N GLU A 35 -3.86 -5.18 -9.83
CA GLU A 35 -2.48 -4.70 -9.84
C GLU A 35 -1.49 -5.79 -10.25
N GLU A 36 -1.54 -6.96 -9.62
CA GLU A 36 -0.65 -8.08 -9.92
C GLU A 36 -0.88 -8.63 -11.34
N ALA A 37 -2.13 -8.72 -11.80
CA ALA A 37 -2.44 -9.17 -13.15
C ALA A 37 -1.93 -8.18 -14.20
N ALA A 38 -2.17 -6.89 -14.02
CA ALA A 38 -1.68 -5.86 -14.94
C ALA A 38 -0.15 -5.84 -15.00
N ARG A 39 0.52 -5.97 -13.85
CA ARG A 39 1.99 -6.08 -13.75
C ARG A 39 2.50 -7.30 -14.52
N LEU A 40 1.89 -8.48 -14.34
CA LEU A 40 2.29 -9.71 -15.03
C LEU A 40 2.07 -9.63 -16.55
N LEU A 41 0.93 -9.09 -16.99
CA LEU A 41 0.61 -8.90 -18.40
C LEU A 41 1.59 -7.92 -19.06
N ALA A 42 1.78 -6.74 -18.48
CA ALA A 42 2.67 -5.73 -19.04
C ALA A 42 4.13 -6.19 -19.07
N ARG A 43 4.59 -6.94 -18.07
CA ARG A 43 5.92 -7.57 -18.06
C ARG A 43 6.08 -8.63 -19.15
N THR A 44 5.03 -9.39 -19.45
CA THR A 44 5.04 -10.39 -20.52
C THR A 44 5.00 -9.74 -21.90
N SER A 45 4.06 -8.81 -22.10
CA SER A 45 3.95 -7.99 -23.30
C SER A 45 2.97 -6.84 -23.04
N MET A 46 3.41 -5.61 -23.32
CA MET A 46 2.56 -4.43 -23.17
C MET A 46 1.30 -4.48 -24.06
N GLU A 47 1.36 -5.16 -25.20
CA GLU A 47 0.20 -5.37 -26.08
C GLU A 47 -0.88 -6.24 -25.41
N LEU A 48 -0.48 -7.24 -24.62
CA LEU A 48 -1.40 -8.08 -23.88
C LEU A 48 -2.17 -7.27 -22.83
N TYR A 49 -1.48 -6.39 -22.12
CA TYR A 49 -2.12 -5.44 -21.22
C TYR A 49 -3.08 -4.53 -21.99
N ASN A 50 -2.61 -3.83 -23.03
CA ASN A 50 -3.40 -2.84 -23.78
C ASN A 50 -4.67 -3.44 -24.40
N SER A 51 -4.58 -4.65 -24.97
CA SER A 51 -5.70 -5.33 -25.62
C SER A 51 -6.86 -5.62 -24.65
N THR A 52 -6.55 -5.82 -23.37
CA THR A 52 -7.56 -6.11 -22.32
C THR A 52 -7.96 -4.85 -21.56
N ALA A 53 -7.00 -3.97 -21.26
CA ALA A 53 -7.19 -2.77 -20.44
C ALA A 53 -8.18 -1.78 -21.07
N SER A 54 -8.27 -1.75 -22.41
CA SER A 54 -9.25 -0.92 -23.14
C SER A 54 -10.71 -1.15 -22.71
N ARG A 55 -11.04 -2.33 -22.16
CA ARG A 55 -12.39 -2.72 -21.71
C ARG A 55 -12.65 -2.41 -20.24
N ILE A 56 -11.65 -1.95 -19.49
CA ILE A 56 -11.77 -1.60 -18.07
C ILE A 56 -12.36 -0.19 -17.93
N PRO A 57 -13.28 0.05 -16.99
CA PRO A 57 -13.78 1.39 -16.69
C PRO A 57 -12.66 2.39 -16.34
N ASP A 58 -12.77 3.63 -16.81
CA ASP A 58 -11.71 4.65 -16.74
C ASP A 58 -11.10 4.85 -15.34
N ARG A 59 -11.94 4.84 -14.28
CA ARG A 59 -11.47 5.00 -12.90
C ARG A 59 -10.44 3.93 -12.51
N ASN A 60 -10.70 2.68 -12.87
CA ASN A 60 -9.82 1.56 -12.56
C ASN A 60 -8.64 1.49 -13.55
N ARG A 61 -8.90 1.80 -14.82
CA ARG A 61 -7.88 1.79 -15.87
C ARG A 61 -6.78 2.82 -15.62
N THR A 62 -7.14 4.04 -15.21
CA THR A 62 -6.17 5.12 -14.95
C THR A 62 -5.10 4.73 -13.92
N HIS A 63 -5.51 4.07 -12.83
CA HIS A 63 -4.57 3.58 -11.82
C HIS A 63 -3.61 2.53 -12.39
N LEU A 64 -4.15 1.54 -13.11
CA LEU A 64 -3.37 0.47 -13.71
C LEU A 64 -2.41 0.99 -14.79
N ASP A 65 -2.86 1.92 -15.64
CA ASP A 65 -2.05 2.56 -16.69
C ASP A 65 -0.84 3.31 -16.09
N ARG A 66 -1.08 4.09 -15.02
CA ARG A 66 -0.01 4.78 -14.30
C ARG A 66 0.96 3.82 -13.64
N MET A 67 0.48 2.68 -13.15
CA MET A 67 1.33 1.63 -12.59
C MET A 67 2.19 0.96 -13.67
N VAL A 68 1.62 0.49 -14.77
CA VAL A 68 2.38 -0.23 -15.82
C VAL A 68 3.35 0.69 -16.57
N SER A 69 3.05 2.00 -16.65
CA SER A 69 3.97 3.01 -17.21
C SER A 69 5.07 3.47 -16.24
N GLY A 70 5.10 2.94 -15.02
CA GLY A 70 6.12 3.28 -14.01
C GLY A 70 5.93 4.64 -13.35
N GLN A 71 4.78 5.27 -13.50
CA GLN A 71 4.47 6.56 -12.85
C GLN A 71 4.07 6.41 -11.38
N ILE A 72 3.65 5.21 -10.97
CA ILE A 72 3.37 4.86 -9.56
C ILE A 72 4.60 4.16 -8.98
N ASN A 73 5.01 4.57 -7.79
CA ASN A 73 6.11 3.90 -7.10
C ASN A 73 5.66 2.51 -6.65
N GLU A 74 6.53 1.50 -6.76
CA GLU A 74 6.20 0.14 -6.33
C GLU A 74 5.74 0.06 -4.86
N LYS A 75 6.29 0.90 -3.98
CA LYS A 75 5.88 0.98 -2.56
C LYS A 75 4.44 1.45 -2.36
N GLU A 76 3.86 2.15 -3.34
CA GLU A 76 2.47 2.61 -3.25
C GLU A 76 1.46 1.48 -3.50
N LEU A 77 1.88 0.37 -4.10
CA LEU A 77 1.02 -0.74 -4.50
C LEU A 77 0.60 -1.60 -3.31
N LEU A 78 -0.59 -2.20 -3.39
CA LEU A 78 -1.17 -2.95 -2.28
C LEU A 78 -0.30 -4.13 -1.86
N PHE A 79 0.34 -4.82 -2.81
CA PHE A 79 1.21 -5.95 -2.50
C PHE A 79 2.37 -5.57 -1.59
N GLU A 80 3.03 -4.42 -1.85
CA GLU A 80 4.14 -3.95 -1.02
C GLU A 80 3.66 -3.39 0.32
N LYS A 81 2.51 -2.72 0.32
CA LYS A 81 1.86 -2.27 1.55
C LYS A 81 1.53 -3.42 2.49
N ILE A 82 1.01 -4.54 2.00
CA ILE A 82 0.75 -5.74 2.81
C ILE A 82 2.06 -6.32 3.33
N LYS A 83 3.08 -6.50 2.48
CA LYS A 83 4.39 -7.00 2.94
C LYS A 83 4.96 -6.14 4.06
N PHE A 84 4.83 -4.82 3.95
CA PHE A 84 5.24 -3.91 5.00
C PHE A 84 4.43 -4.13 6.28
N LEU A 85 3.10 -4.15 6.20
CA LEU A 85 2.24 -4.37 7.37
C LEU A 85 2.50 -5.72 8.05
N VAL A 86 2.76 -6.78 7.29
CA VAL A 86 3.16 -8.10 7.84
C VAL A 86 4.44 -8.00 8.65
N SER A 87 5.40 -7.19 8.21
CA SER A 87 6.63 -6.95 8.99
C SER A 87 6.40 -6.20 10.30
N CYS A 88 5.32 -5.42 10.39
CA CYS A 88 4.91 -4.74 11.63
C CYS A 88 4.03 -5.61 12.53
N PHE A 89 3.20 -6.46 11.93
CA PHE A 89 2.11 -7.19 12.58
C PHE A 89 2.13 -8.68 12.20
N ASP A 90 3.18 -9.39 12.61
CA ASP A 90 3.48 -10.78 12.23
C ASP A 90 2.43 -11.82 12.66
N LYS A 91 1.52 -11.44 13.56
CA LYS A 91 0.43 -12.30 14.07
C LYS A 91 -0.92 -12.05 13.40
N ILE A 92 -1.05 -11.02 12.58
CA ILE A 92 -2.29 -10.73 11.83
C ILE A 92 -2.20 -11.39 10.46
N LYS A 93 -3.26 -12.09 10.05
CA LYS A 93 -3.31 -12.74 8.74
C LYS A 93 -3.25 -11.70 7.62
N GLU A 94 -2.56 -12.03 6.54
CA GLU A 94 -2.33 -11.10 5.42
C GLU A 94 -3.62 -10.70 4.71
N ASP A 95 -4.61 -11.59 4.66
CA ASP A 95 -5.94 -11.29 4.12
C ASP A 95 -6.69 -10.24 4.96
N GLU A 96 -6.46 -10.20 6.27
CA GLU A 96 -7.04 -9.17 7.15
C GLU A 96 -6.27 -7.85 6.98
N LEU A 97 -4.93 -7.91 6.90
CA LEU A 97 -4.07 -6.74 6.66
C LEU A 97 -4.35 -6.04 5.33
N LEU A 98 -4.97 -6.72 4.35
CA LEU A 98 -5.44 -6.08 3.11
C LEU A 98 -6.35 -4.89 3.41
N PHE A 99 -7.22 -4.99 4.43
CA PHE A 99 -8.09 -3.89 4.85
C PHE A 99 -7.30 -2.64 5.23
N LEU A 100 -6.23 -2.80 6.02
CA LEU A 100 -5.37 -1.69 6.43
C LEU A 100 -4.53 -1.19 5.26
N ALA A 101 -4.03 -2.09 4.40
CA ALA A 101 -3.23 -1.74 3.23
C ALA A 101 -3.98 -0.82 2.26
N GLU A 102 -5.29 -1.04 2.08
CA GLU A 102 -6.15 -0.19 1.26
C GLU A 102 -6.34 1.22 1.83
N LYS A 103 -6.27 1.37 3.15
CA LYS A 103 -6.39 2.66 3.86
C LYS A 103 -5.05 3.35 4.06
N MET A 104 -3.95 2.62 3.93
CA MET A 104 -2.60 3.14 4.09
C MET A 104 -2.19 3.96 2.87
N SER A 105 -1.69 5.17 3.11
CA SER A 105 -1.17 6.07 2.10
C SER A 105 0.35 5.97 2.01
N TYR A 106 0.88 6.19 0.81
CA TYR A 106 2.32 6.29 0.55
C TYR A 106 2.63 7.71 0.08
N ALA A 107 3.71 8.29 0.60
CA ALA A 107 4.22 9.57 0.12
C ALA A 107 5.74 9.48 -0.05
N ARG A 108 6.24 10.00 -1.18
CA ARG A 108 7.68 10.17 -1.43
C ARG A 108 8.04 11.62 -1.20
N ASN A 109 9.17 11.86 -0.52
CA ASN A 109 9.70 13.20 -0.42
C ASN A 109 10.32 13.60 -1.76
N ASN A 110 9.65 14.51 -2.48
CA ASN A 110 10.05 14.97 -3.80
C ASN A 110 10.58 16.40 -3.74
N GLN A 111 11.70 16.63 -3.03
CA GLN A 111 12.40 17.94 -2.88
C GLN A 111 11.56 19.10 -2.31
N ARG A 112 10.24 18.94 -2.18
CA ARG A 112 9.29 19.89 -1.60
C ARG A 112 8.92 19.55 -0.15
N GLY A 113 9.43 18.44 0.40
CA GLY A 113 9.13 17.98 1.75
C GLY A 113 7.79 17.23 1.84
N ILE A 114 7.69 16.29 2.77
CA ILE A 114 6.41 15.75 3.22
C ILE A 114 5.88 16.77 4.23
N PHE A 115 4.83 17.49 3.86
CA PHE A 115 4.49 18.79 4.46
C PHE A 115 3.95 18.76 5.90
N SER A 116 3.64 17.58 6.45
CA SER A 116 3.35 17.33 7.87
C SER A 116 2.74 15.93 8.00
N GLN A 117 2.90 15.30 9.16
CA GLN A 117 2.15 14.10 9.49
C GLN A 117 0.67 14.47 9.65
N PRO A 118 -0.27 13.79 8.98
CA PRO A 118 -1.69 13.98 9.22
C PRO A 118 -2.03 13.70 10.69
N SER A 119 -2.90 14.53 11.28
CA SER A 119 -3.50 14.27 12.60
C SER A 119 -4.11 12.88 12.65
N ASN A 120 -4.15 12.29 13.85
CA ASN A 120 -4.83 11.01 14.12
C ASN A 120 -4.34 9.87 13.20
N SER A 121 -3.02 9.66 13.15
CA SER A 121 -2.38 8.67 12.27
C SER A 121 -1.13 8.01 12.87
N ILE A 122 -0.82 6.82 12.37
CA ILE A 122 0.52 6.21 12.47
C ILE A 122 1.28 6.55 11.20
N MET A 123 2.52 7.02 11.35
CA MET A 123 3.43 7.26 10.25
C MET A 123 4.72 6.45 10.43
N TRP A 124 5.15 5.80 9.35
CA TRP A 124 6.44 5.13 9.25
C TRP A 124 7.30 5.88 8.24
N SER A 125 8.32 6.58 8.73
CA SER A 125 9.24 7.40 7.94
C SER A 125 10.53 6.65 7.65
N PHE A 126 10.93 6.58 6.40
CA PHE A 126 12.15 5.93 5.96
C PHE A 126 13.13 6.95 5.40
N THR A 127 14.40 6.86 5.80
CA THR A 127 15.49 7.61 5.18
C THR A 127 16.05 6.83 3.99
N GLU A 128 16.84 7.48 3.11
CA GLU A 128 17.38 6.81 1.91
C GLU A 128 18.29 5.62 2.26
N ASP A 129 19.06 5.73 3.34
CA ASP A 129 20.07 4.74 3.75
C ASP A 129 19.59 3.75 4.84
N ASN A 130 18.33 3.84 5.30
CA ASN A 130 17.84 3.00 6.39
C ASN A 130 16.61 2.19 5.99
N SER A 131 16.67 0.87 6.20
CA SER A 131 15.56 -0.04 5.98
C SER A 131 14.55 -0.07 7.12
N GLU A 132 14.93 0.37 8.32
CA GLU A 132 14.05 0.45 9.48
C GLU A 132 13.36 1.82 9.54
N PRO A 133 12.02 1.87 9.68
CA PRO A 133 11.32 3.14 9.77
C PRO A 133 11.45 3.76 11.16
N GLU A 134 11.50 5.08 11.18
CA GLU A 134 11.14 5.86 12.35
C GLU A 134 9.61 5.91 12.45
N ILE A 135 9.07 5.58 13.62
CA ILE A 135 7.63 5.43 13.85
C ILE A 135 7.12 6.63 14.64
N PHE A 136 6.01 7.20 14.18
CA PHE A 136 5.35 8.33 14.82
C PHE A 136 3.86 8.04 14.97
N VAL A 137 3.35 8.05 16.19
CA VAL A 137 1.92 7.96 16.46
C VAL A 137 1.43 9.35 16.88
N ASN A 138 0.45 9.90 16.17
CA ASN A 138 -0.11 11.21 16.46
C ASN A 138 -1.61 11.11 16.74
N HIS A 139 -2.04 11.49 17.94
CA HIS A 139 -3.44 11.51 18.39
C HIS A 139 -4.10 12.89 18.32
N GLU A 140 -3.30 13.96 18.18
CA GLU A 140 -3.82 15.32 18.28
C GLU A 140 -4.45 15.77 16.94
N ASP A 141 -5.68 16.32 17.02
CA ASP A 141 -6.23 17.20 15.98
C ASP A 141 -5.42 18.50 16.00
N MET A 142 -4.41 18.57 15.12
CA MET A 142 -3.48 19.69 14.99
C MET A 142 -4.21 20.98 14.58
N SER A 143 -4.76 21.70 15.55
CA SER A 143 -5.23 23.08 15.42
C SER A 143 -4.14 24.12 15.75
N ASP A 144 -2.95 23.68 16.18
CA ASP A 144 -1.80 24.54 16.45
C ASP A 144 -0.69 24.36 15.38
N PRO A 145 -0.61 25.24 14.35
CA PRO A 145 0.40 25.17 13.31
C PRO A 145 1.84 25.37 13.83
N GLY A 146 2.04 25.88 15.05
CA GLY A 146 3.37 26.06 15.65
C GLY A 146 4.04 24.76 16.10
N ARG A 147 3.27 23.69 16.33
CA ARG A 147 3.78 22.34 16.67
C ARG A 147 3.90 21.42 15.46
N VAL A 148 3.14 21.69 14.40
CA VAL A 148 3.21 21.03 13.08
C VAL A 148 4.57 21.25 12.39
N ALA A 149 5.32 22.28 12.82
CA ALA A 149 6.64 22.63 12.32
C ALA A 149 7.81 22.02 13.11
N ARG A 150 7.60 20.96 13.91
CA ARG A 150 8.72 20.09 14.32
C ARG A 150 8.98 19.07 13.23
N ASP A 151 9.81 19.49 12.27
CA ASP A 151 10.80 18.66 11.60
C ASP A 151 10.43 17.17 11.50
N ILE A 152 9.51 16.83 10.60
CA ILE A 152 9.55 15.52 9.94
C ILE A 152 10.64 15.65 8.84
N ARG A 153 11.84 15.90 9.37
CA ARG A 153 13.21 15.66 8.93
C ARG A 153 13.43 15.80 7.42
N SER A 154 14.29 16.76 7.07
CA SER A 154 14.93 16.93 5.76
C SER A 154 15.52 15.64 5.14
N THR A 155 15.65 14.56 5.93
CA THR A 155 16.17 13.25 5.55
C THR A 155 15.11 12.19 5.25
N CYS A 156 13.81 12.44 5.47
CA CYS A 156 12.76 11.48 5.10
C CYS A 156 12.75 11.31 3.58
N TYR A 157 12.92 10.09 3.10
CA TYR A 157 12.91 9.73 1.69
C TYR A 157 11.51 9.31 1.22
N TYR A 158 10.82 8.49 2.01
CA TYR A 158 9.39 8.20 1.84
C TYR A 158 8.76 7.84 3.18
N CYS A 159 7.42 7.84 3.23
CA CYS A 159 6.69 7.34 4.38
C CYS A 159 5.44 6.56 3.98
N TYR A 160 5.01 5.71 4.92
CA TYR A 160 3.65 5.19 4.97
C TYR A 160 2.86 5.90 6.05
N VAL A 161 1.58 6.16 5.80
CA VAL A 161 0.67 6.77 6.76
C VAL A 161 -0.61 5.97 6.83
N LEU A 162 -1.00 5.54 8.03
CA LEU A 162 -2.24 4.84 8.31
C LEU A 162 -3.09 5.66 9.29
N PRO A 163 -4.30 6.11 8.91
CA PRO A 163 -5.19 6.81 9.83
C PRO A 163 -5.60 5.91 11.01
N LEU A 164 -5.58 6.44 12.24
CA LEU A 164 -6.02 5.71 13.43
C LEU A 164 -7.51 5.33 13.36
N LYS A 165 -8.33 6.13 12.66
CA LYS A 165 -9.73 5.75 12.36
C LYS A 165 -9.82 4.40 11.63
N SER A 166 -8.89 4.12 10.72
CA SER A 166 -8.87 2.84 10.01
C SER A 166 -8.54 1.67 10.92
N ILE A 167 -7.85 1.91 12.04
CA ILE A 167 -7.58 0.91 13.08
C ILE A 167 -8.85 0.64 13.89
N SER A 168 -9.63 1.69 14.21
CA SER A 168 -10.95 1.51 14.83
C SER A 168 -11.92 0.75 13.91
N GLU A 169 -11.91 1.05 12.60
CA GLU A 169 -12.70 0.29 11.63
C GLU A 169 -12.20 -1.16 11.51
N PHE A 170 -10.90 -1.40 11.59
CA PHE A 170 -10.33 -2.74 11.58
C PHE A 170 -10.74 -3.54 12.83
N ASP A 171 -10.66 -2.93 14.02
CA ASP A 171 -11.10 -3.55 15.28
C ASP A 171 -12.57 -3.98 15.23
N PHE A 172 -13.44 -3.16 14.65
CA PHE A 172 -14.83 -3.53 14.45
C PHE A 172 -15.01 -4.77 13.55
N ASN A 173 -14.20 -4.91 12.50
CA ASN A 173 -14.31 -6.03 11.55
C ASN A 173 -13.55 -7.28 11.99
N PHE A 174 -12.43 -7.12 12.73
CA PHE A 174 -11.49 -8.17 13.12
C PHE A 174 -11.03 -8.00 14.58
N PRO A 175 -11.96 -8.08 15.55
CA PRO A 175 -11.66 -7.76 16.96
C PRO A 175 -10.66 -8.73 17.61
N GLU A 176 -10.56 -9.96 17.11
CA GLU A 176 -9.59 -10.94 17.61
C GLU A 176 -8.14 -10.58 17.22
N SER A 177 -7.96 -9.89 16.10
CA SER A 177 -6.66 -9.53 15.53
C SER A 177 -6.21 -8.11 15.91
N SER A 178 -7.12 -7.27 16.39
CA SER A 178 -6.86 -5.86 16.67
C SER A 178 -5.96 -5.62 17.89
N PHE A 179 -5.92 -6.57 18.83
CA PHE A 179 -5.07 -6.49 20.02
C PHE A 179 -3.61 -6.21 19.68
N GLU A 180 -3.12 -6.79 18.59
CA GLU A 180 -1.74 -6.61 18.12
C GLU A 180 -1.48 -5.20 17.59
N LEU A 181 -2.48 -4.55 16.97
CA LEU A 181 -2.39 -3.15 16.53
C LEU A 181 -2.31 -2.21 17.72
N PHE A 182 -3.18 -2.40 18.72
CA PHE A 182 -3.18 -1.55 19.93
C PHE A 182 -1.88 -1.72 20.72
N ARG A 183 -1.40 -2.96 20.90
CA ARG A 183 -0.11 -3.23 21.54
C ARG A 183 1.06 -2.56 20.81
N TYR A 184 1.02 -2.54 19.48
CA TYR A 184 2.03 -1.86 18.68
C TYR A 184 1.97 -0.34 18.86
N ILE A 185 0.76 0.23 18.87
CA ILE A 185 0.53 1.65 19.11
C ILE A 185 1.04 2.04 20.50
N ASP A 186 0.60 1.36 21.56
CA ASP A 186 1.01 1.63 22.95
C ASP A 186 2.53 1.58 23.15
N LYS A 187 3.22 0.72 22.39
CA LYS A 187 4.70 0.61 22.43
C LYS A 187 5.39 1.84 21.84
N HIS A 188 4.74 2.51 20.89
CA HIS A 188 5.29 3.62 20.12
C HIS A 188 4.65 4.98 20.48
N GLU A 189 3.61 4.97 21.29
CA GLU A 189 3.15 6.12 22.09
C GLU A 189 4.13 6.31 23.26
N GLY A 190 4.70 7.50 23.38
CA GLY A 190 5.60 7.90 24.46
C GLY A 190 5.19 9.23 25.04
#